data_AF-A0A0K9YL54-F1
#
_entry.id   AF-A0A0K9YL54-F1
#
_cell.length_a   1.000
_cell.length_b   1.000
_cell.length_c   1.000
_cell.angle_alpha   90.00
_cell.angle_beta   90.00
_cell.angle_gamma   90.00
#
_symmetry.space_group_name_H-M   'P 1'
#
loop_
_entity.id
_entity.type
_entity.pdbx_description
1 polymer ?
#
loop_
_entity_poly.entity_id
_entity_poly.type
_entity_poly.pdbx_seq_one_letter_code
_entity_poly.pdbx_strand_id
1 'polypeptide(L)'
;MIEIGLVIAVVMAIGSWLKTQEWYPNSFIPLAIVFLAVAFNLGNAFLFHGDFLEAGKLAFIEALGAIGIHSGMKNTFQWRESDQK
;
A
#
# COMPACT_ATOMS: atom_id res chain seq x y z
N MET A 1 -3.25 15.24 9.67
CA MET A 1 -2.41 14.07 9.33
C MET A 1 -3.34 12.98 8.86
N ILE A 2 -3.21 12.55 7.60
CA ILE A 2 -3.98 11.42 7.11
C ILE A 2 -3.31 10.15 7.63
N GLU A 3 -4.13 9.26 8.16
CA GLU A 3 -3.69 8.06 8.85
C GLU A 3 -3.11 7.07 7.83
N ILE A 4 -1.86 6.64 8.05
CA ILE A 4 -1.13 5.69 7.18
C ILE A 4 -1.98 4.44 6.88
N GLY A 5 -2.80 4.02 7.84
CA GLY A 5 -3.73 2.90 7.68
C GLY A 5 -4.79 3.12 6.59
N LEU A 6 -5.24 4.35 6.36
CA LEU A 6 -6.24 4.68 5.34
C LEU A 6 -5.68 4.48 3.93
N VAL A 7 -4.46 4.96 3.68
CA VAL A 7 -3.84 4.84 2.35
C VAL A 7 -3.59 3.38 2.00
N ILE A 8 -3.05 2.60 2.94
CA ILE A 8 -2.86 1.15 2.76
C ILE A 8 -4.20 0.45 2.48
N ALA A 9 -5.26 0.78 3.22
CA ALA A 9 -6.58 0.18 3.00
C ALA A 9 -7.14 0.47 1.59
N VAL A 10 -7.04 1.73 1.12
CA VAL A 10 -7.50 2.11 -0.22
C VAL A 10 -6.68 1.42 -1.30
N VAL A 11 -5.35 1.42 -1.16
CA VAL A 11 -4.44 0.80 -2.13
C VAL A 11 -4.67 -0.72 -2.22
N MET A 12 -4.89 -1.39 -1.08
CA MET A 12 -5.19 -2.81 -1.04
C MET A 12 -6.58 -3.14 -1.61
N ALA A 13 -7.59 -2.30 -1.34
CA ALA A 13 -8.92 -2.47 -1.92
C ALA A 13 -8.88 -2.35 -3.45
N ILE A 14 -8.17 -1.35 -3.97
CA ILE A 14 -7.99 -1.18 -5.42
C ILE A 14 -7.14 -2.32 -6.01
N GLY A 15 -6.04 -2.71 -5.35
CA GLY A 15 -5.22 -3.84 -5.79
C GLY A 15 -6.00 -5.17 -5.84
N SER A 16 -6.91 -5.39 -4.88
CA SER A 16 -7.81 -6.55 -4.86
C SER A 16 -8.86 -6.46 -5.96
N TRP A 17 -9.43 -5.28 -6.21
CA TRP A 17 -10.36 -5.07 -7.32
C TRP A 17 -9.69 -5.27 -8.68
N LEU A 18 -8.47 -4.80 -8.87
CA LEU A 18 -7.70 -5.02 -10.10
C LEU A 18 -7.42 -6.50 -10.38
N LYS A 19 -7.27 -7.35 -9.34
CA LYS A 19 -7.14 -8.81 -9.53
C LYS A 19 -8.38 -9.45 -10.15
N THR A 20 -9.56 -8.85 -10.01
CA THR A 20 -10.80 -9.40 -10.58
C THR A 20 -11.01 -9.00 -12.04
N GLN A 21 -10.15 -8.12 -12.56
CA GLN A 21 -10.25 -7.59 -13.92
C GLN A 21 -9.37 -8.39 -14.88
N GLU A 22 -9.98 -9.10 -15.83
CA GLU A 22 -9.25 -9.92 -16.82
C GLU A 22 -8.30 -9.09 -17.72
N TRP A 23 -8.60 -7.81 -17.89
CA TRP A 23 -7.82 -6.90 -18.74
C TRP A 23 -6.58 -6.33 -18.04
N TYR A 24 -6.47 -6.45 -16.70
CA TYR A 24 -5.36 -5.90 -15.94
C TYR A 24 -4.37 -7.00 -15.54
N PRO A 25 -3.15 -7.04 -16.11
CA PRO A 25 -2.20 -8.09 -15.78
C PRO A 25 -1.80 -8.05 -14.31
N ASN A 26 -1.87 -9.21 -13.65
CA ASN A 26 -1.49 -9.34 -12.24
C ASN A 26 -0.05 -8.88 -11.95
N SER A 27 0.85 -9.00 -12.93
CA SER A 27 2.23 -8.51 -12.86
C SER A 27 2.35 -6.99 -12.68
N PHE A 28 1.32 -6.23 -13.07
CA PHE A 28 1.30 -4.77 -12.91
C PHE A 28 0.61 -4.31 -11.62
N ILE A 29 0.10 -5.20 -10.77
CA ILE A 29 -0.55 -4.78 -9.52
C ILE A 29 0.43 -4.12 -8.54
N PRO A 30 1.66 -4.62 -8.34
CA PRO A 30 2.65 -3.91 -7.52
C PRO A 30 2.95 -2.50 -8.03
N LEU A 31 2.97 -2.31 -9.35
CA LEU A 31 3.17 -0.99 -9.95
C LEU A 31 1.99 -0.05 -9.68
N ALA A 32 0.74 -0.55 -9.80
CA ALA A 32 -0.44 0.23 -9.43
C ALA A 32 -0.45 0.61 -7.95
N ILE A 33 -0.02 -0.29 -7.07
CA ILE A 33 0.09 -0.03 -5.63
C ILE A 33 1.03 1.15 -5.35
N VAL A 34 2.21 1.18 -5.98
CA VAL A 34 3.17 2.29 -5.84
C VAL A 34 2.57 3.59 -6.38
N PHE A 35 1.99 3.55 -7.59
CA PHE A 35 1.44 4.74 -8.22
C PHE A 35 0.31 5.35 -7.38
N LEU A 36 -0.60 4.53 -6.86
CA LEU A 36 -1.70 4.96 -6.01
C LEU A 36 -1.21 5.55 -4.69
N ALA A 37 -0.26 4.90 -4.01
CA ALA A 37 0.29 5.42 -2.77
C ALA A 37 0.94 6.80 -2.98
N VAL A 38 1.72 6.96 -4.04
CA VAL A 38 2.35 8.25 -4.40
C VAL A 38 1.31 9.30 -4.76
N ALA A 39 0.32 8.96 -5.60
CA ALA A 39 -0.72 9.89 -6.02
C ALA A 39 -1.58 10.36 -4.84
N PHE A 40 -1.95 9.46 -3.93
CA PHE A 40 -2.70 9.82 -2.72
C PHE A 40 -1.91 10.74 -1.80
N ASN A 41 -0.65 10.42 -1.51
CA ASN A 41 0.16 11.24 -0.61
C ASN A 41 0.50 12.60 -1.21
N LEU A 42 0.83 12.68 -2.50
CA LEU A 42 1.06 13.95 -3.18
C LEU A 42 -0.21 14.79 -3.27
N GLY A 43 -1.36 14.18 -3.58
CA GLY A 43 -2.66 14.85 -3.57
C GLY A 43 -3.00 15.41 -2.19
N ASN A 44 -2.72 14.65 -1.14
CA ASN A 44 -2.90 15.10 0.24
C ASN A 44 -1.96 16.25 0.60
N ALA A 45 -0.68 16.14 0.26
CA ALA A 45 0.28 17.23 0.47
C ALA A 45 -0.15 18.51 -0.26
N PHE A 46 -0.63 18.38 -1.50
CA PHE A 46 -1.14 19.51 -2.27
C PHE A 46 -2.37 20.15 -1.62
N LEU A 47 -3.38 19.36 -1.24
CA LEU A 47 -4.64 19.86 -0.68
C LEU A 47 -4.48 20.48 0.71
N PHE A 48 -3.56 19.96 1.51
CA PHE A 48 -3.35 20.39 2.90
C PHE A 48 -2.08 21.23 3.09
N HIS A 49 -1.47 21.73 2.00
CA HIS A 49 -0.23 22.51 2.01
C HIS A 49 0.91 21.83 2.80
N GLY A 50 1.02 20.51 2.68
CA GLY A 50 2.03 19.68 3.31
C GLY A 50 3.35 19.61 2.54
N ASP A 51 4.36 19.00 3.16
CA ASP A 51 5.67 18.78 2.55
C ASP A 51 5.64 17.60 1.58
N PHE A 52 5.95 17.87 0.30
CA PHE A 52 6.01 16.84 -0.75
C PHE A 52 7.12 15.82 -0.54
N LEU A 53 8.24 16.21 0.10
CA LEU A 53 9.34 15.30 0.41
C LEU A 53 8.93 14.31 1.49
N GLU A 54 8.24 14.78 2.53
CA GLU A 54 7.70 13.93 3.59
C GLU A 54 6.61 12.99 3.04
N ALA A 55 5.71 13.52 2.20
CA ALA A 55 4.68 12.75 1.53
C ALA A 55 5.26 11.63 0.63
N GLY A 56 6.34 11.91 -0.10
CA GLY A 56 7.03 10.91 -0.91
C GLY A 56 7.65 9.79 -0.07
N LYS A 57 8.24 10.13 1.09
CA LYS A 57 8.80 9.14 2.02
C LYS A 57 7.70 8.24 2.61
N LEU A 58 6.56 8.81 2.98
CA LEU A 58 5.41 8.06 3.48
C LEU A 58 4.84 7.14 2.41
N ALA A 59 4.64 7.64 1.20
CA ALA A 59 4.16 6.85 0.06
C ALA A 59 5.04 5.62 -0.22
N PHE A 60 6.36 5.76 -0.08
CA PHE A 60 7.29 4.66 -0.26
C PHE A 60 7.12 3.56 0.80
N ILE A 61 6.97 3.95 2.08
CA ILE A 61 6.76 3.02 3.19
C ILE A 61 5.41 2.29 3.02
N GLU A 62 4.36 3.03 2.67
CA GLU A 62 3.02 2.48 2.45
C GLU A 62 2.97 1.53 1.27
N ALA A 63 3.63 1.89 0.15
CA ALA A 63 3.72 1.03 -1.01
C ALA A 63 4.47 -0.27 -0.69
N LEU A 64 5.59 -0.21 0.05
CA LEU A 64 6.31 -1.39 0.49
C LEU A 64 5.45 -2.29 1.39
N GLY A 65 4.75 -1.70 2.36
CA GLY A 65 3.82 -2.43 3.23
C GLY A 65 2.72 -3.13 2.43
N ALA A 66 2.06 -2.41 1.54
CA ALA A 66 1.00 -2.94 0.68
C ALA A 66 1.52 -4.03 -0.28
N ILE A 67 2.71 -3.87 -0.87
CA ILE A 67 3.33 -4.90 -1.72
C ILE A 67 3.65 -6.15 -0.91
N GLY A 68 4.19 -6.00 0.31
CA GLY A 68 4.46 -7.12 1.21
C GLY A 68 3.18 -7.93 1.49
N ILE A 69 2.09 -7.25 1.87
CA ILE A 69 0.79 -7.88 2.10
C ILE A 69 0.25 -8.54 0.81
N HIS A 70 0.33 -7.83 -0.32
CA HIS A 70 -0.13 -8.32 -1.61
C HIS A 70 0.61 -9.58 -2.08
N SER A 71 1.92 -9.62 -1.87
CA SER A 71 2.79 -10.73 -2.28
C SER A 71 2.67 -11.95 -1.37
N GLY A 72 1.83 -11.88 -0.32
CA GLY A 72 1.69 -12.95 0.64
C GLY A 72 2.95 -13.14 1.50
N MET A 73 3.77 -12.09 1.68
CA MET A 73 4.71 -12.04 2.80
C MET A 73 3.87 -12.03 4.08
N LYS A 74 3.54 -13.23 4.53
CA LYS A 74 2.96 -13.46 5.85
C LYS A 74 3.94 -12.79 6.81
N ASN A 75 3.45 -11.85 7.62
CA ASN A 75 4.19 -11.35 8.77
C ASN A 75 4.89 -12.54 9.43
N THR A 76 6.22 -12.64 9.31
CA THR A 76 7.01 -13.66 10.01
C THR A 76 6.79 -13.56 11.52
N PHE A 77 6.25 -12.42 12.00
CA PHE A 77 5.79 -12.19 13.36
C PHE A 77 4.55 -12.97 13.81
N GLN A 78 3.72 -13.52 12.92
CA GLN A 78 2.56 -14.33 13.34
C GLN A 78 2.87 -15.81 13.59
N TRP A 79 4.09 -16.29 13.30
CA TRP A 79 4.47 -17.71 13.43
C TRP A 79 5.31 -18.03 14.67
N ARG A 80 5.11 -17.30 15.79
CA ARG A 80 5.78 -17.65 17.06
C ARG A 80 4.90 -17.66 18.31
N GLU A 81 3.59 -17.68 18.15
CA GLU A 81 2.63 -17.89 19.26
C GLU A 81 1.79 -19.16 19.12
N SER A 82 1.74 -19.79 17.94
CA SER A 82 0.99 -21.04 17.73
C SER A 82 1.82 -22.32 17.91
N ASP A 83 3.13 -22.21 18.12
CA ASP A 83 4.06 -23.35 18.27
C ASP A 83 4.61 -23.51 19.70
N GLN A 84 3.82 -23.15 20.72
CA GLN A 84 4.02 -23.66 22.08
C GLN A 84 2.74 -24.35 22.55
N LYS A 85 2.62 -25.61 22.13
CA LYS A 85 1.90 -26.63 22.90
C LYS A 85 2.65 -26.94 24.18
#